data_AF-A0A922XJR2-F1
#
_entry.id   AF-A0A922XJR2-F1
#
_cell.length_a   1.000
_cell.length_b   1.000
_cell.length_c   1.000
_cell.angle_alpha   90.00
_cell.angle_beta   90.00
_cell.angle_gamma   90.00
#
_symmetry.space_group_name_H-M   'P 1'
#
loop_
_entity.id
_entity.type
_entity.pdbx_description
1 polymer ?
#
loop_
_entity_poly.entity_id
_entity_poly.type
_entity_poly.pdbx_seq_one_letter_code
_entity_poly.pdbx_strand_id
1 'polypeptide(L)'
;GRTEQDGKDYHFLTPAEFKQKLDQDEFIEWEEVYAGNFYGTLKSEIDRIWNEGKNVIFDVDVKGGINLKKYFGKNALAVFVKVPSLEVLKQRLNDRGTESQDSLSRRIFKAEFEMSFQDRFDAVLVNEHLEKSLAEAQQLYEAFKAKP
;
A
#
# COMPACT_ATOMS: atom_id res chain seq x y z
N GLY A 1 3.69 20.53 -13.13
CA GLY A 1 4.19 19.52 -12.18
C GLY A 1 3.76 19.93 -10.79
N ARG A 2 3.31 19.00 -9.95
CA ARG A 2 3.05 19.29 -8.54
C ARG A 2 4.36 19.69 -7.85
N THR A 3 4.31 20.68 -6.98
CA THR A 3 5.40 21.00 -6.04
C THR A 3 5.12 20.21 -4.77
N GLU A 4 6.01 19.29 -4.42
CA GLU A 4 5.92 18.52 -3.18
C GLU A 4 6.41 19.38 -2.01
N GLN A 5 5.85 19.14 -0.83
CA GLN A 5 6.11 19.88 0.40
C GLN A 5 6.59 18.95 1.52
N ASP A 6 7.68 19.34 2.17
CA ASP A 6 8.23 18.62 3.32
C ASP A 6 7.24 18.57 4.50
N GLY A 7 7.15 17.41 5.16
CA GLY A 7 6.20 17.11 6.23
C GLY A 7 4.75 16.97 5.78
N LYS A 8 4.48 17.01 4.46
CA LYS A 8 3.14 16.84 3.89
C LYS A 8 3.09 15.75 2.84
N ASP A 9 3.85 15.92 1.75
CA ASP A 9 3.94 14.91 0.69
C ASP A 9 4.98 13.85 1.08
N TYR A 10 6.13 14.29 1.60
CA TYR A 10 7.20 13.43 2.13
C TYR A 10 7.89 14.09 3.33
N HIS A 11 8.65 13.30 4.08
CA HIS A 11 9.77 13.81 4.88
C HIS A 11 11.04 13.69 4.04
N PHE A 12 11.53 14.81 3.51
CA PHE A 12 12.72 14.82 2.67
C PHE A 12 13.97 14.74 3.54
N LEU A 13 14.54 13.53 3.62
CA LEU A 13 15.77 13.24 4.34
C LEU A 13 16.94 13.18 3.38
N THR A 14 18.10 13.67 3.81
CA THR A 14 19.36 13.35 3.15
C THR A 14 19.68 11.85 3.30
N PRO A 15 20.48 11.25 2.40
CA PRO A 15 20.90 9.85 2.55
C PRO A 15 21.62 9.56 3.87
N ALA A 16 22.33 10.55 4.44
CA ALA A 16 22.99 10.41 5.72
C ALA A 16 21.98 10.33 6.88
N GLU A 17 20.97 11.21 6.89
CA GLU A 17 19.89 11.18 7.89
C GLU A 17 19.06 9.90 7.77
N PHE A 18 18.77 9.45 6.55
CA PHE A 18 18.05 8.19 6.33
C PHE A 18 18.81 6.99 6.93
N LYS A 19 20.12 6.91 6.67
CA LYS A 19 20.97 5.85 7.23
C LYS A 19 21.08 5.93 8.74
N GLN A 20 21.18 7.13 9.31
CA GLN A 20 21.17 7.30 10.76
C GLN A 20 19.87 6.76 11.37
N LYS A 21 18.72 7.08 10.77
CA LYS A 21 17.41 6.58 11.21
C LYS A 21 17.26 5.08 11.03
N LEU A 22 17.87 4.51 9.99
CA LEU A 22 17.96 3.07 9.80
C LEU A 22 18.75 2.40 10.92
N ASP A 23 19.92 2.94 11.27
CA ASP A 23 20.77 2.44 12.36
C ASP A 23 20.07 2.54 13.74
N GLN A 24 19.11 3.46 13.86
CA GLN A 24 18.30 3.69 15.06
C GLN A 24 16.99 2.88 15.07
N ASP A 25 16.74 2.01 14.08
CA ASP A 25 15.50 1.23 13.94
C ASP A 25 14.24 2.13 13.96
N GLU A 26 14.27 3.29 13.28
CA GLU A 26 13.14 4.22 13.25
C GLU A 26 12.12 3.93 12.14
N PHE A 27 12.40 3.01 11.22
CA PHE A 27 11.52 2.66 10.12
C PHE A 27 10.75 1.36 10.38
N ILE A 28 9.49 1.32 9.99
CA ILE A 28 8.68 0.08 9.97
C ILE A 28 9.06 -0.77 8.77
N GLU A 29 9.17 -0.11 7.63
CA GLU A 29 9.65 -0.67 6.38
C GLU A 29 10.40 0.42 5.63
N TRP A 30 11.33 -0.03 4.78
CA TRP A 30 12.03 0.83 3.85
C TRP A 30 12.52 0.03 2.64
N GLU A 31 12.77 0.75 1.55
CA GLU A 31 13.36 0.21 0.34
C GLU A 31 14.26 1.24 -0.34
N GLU A 32 15.27 0.74 -1.06
CA GLU A 32 16.07 1.54 -2.00
C GLU A 32 15.51 1.32 -3.41
N VAL A 33 14.76 2.30 -3.92
CA VAL A 33 14.06 2.18 -5.21
C VAL A 33 15.03 2.41 -6.38
N TYR A 34 15.96 3.35 -6.19
CA TYR A 34 17.09 3.60 -7.08
C TYR A 34 18.33 3.80 -6.22
N ALA A 35 19.52 3.58 -6.79
CA ALA A 35 20.78 3.78 -6.07
C ALA A 35 20.83 5.17 -5.40
N GLY A 36 20.85 5.20 -4.07
CA GLY A 36 20.85 6.41 -3.25
C GLY A 36 19.49 7.05 -2.95
N ASN A 37 18.39 6.53 -3.52
CA ASN A 37 17.02 7.00 -3.27
C ASN A 37 16.27 5.99 -2.42
N PHE A 38 16.06 6.37 -1.15
CA PHE A 38 15.41 5.53 -0.15
C PHE A 38 14.01 6.05 0.15
N TYR A 39 13.10 5.13 0.38
CA TYR A 39 11.74 5.40 0.83
C TYR A 39 11.46 4.54 2.05
N GLY A 40 10.69 5.05 3.00
CA GLY A 40 10.34 4.30 4.19
C GLY A 40 9.28 4.99 5.03
N THR A 41 8.66 4.19 5.89
CA THR A 41 7.62 4.66 6.82
C THR A 41 8.21 4.81 8.22
N LEU A 42 8.24 6.03 8.75
CA LEU A 42 8.72 6.31 10.10
C LEU A 42 7.74 5.79 11.16
N LYS A 43 8.26 5.13 12.20
CA LYS A 43 7.48 4.72 13.38
C LYS A 43 6.83 5.93 14.07
N SER A 44 7.54 7.06 14.12
CA SER A 44 7.04 8.30 14.74
C SER A 44 5.77 8.84 14.07
N GLU A 45 5.61 8.66 12.77
CA GLU A 45 4.40 9.12 12.06
C GLU A 45 3.19 8.25 12.39
N ILE A 46 3.40 6.95 12.60
CA ILE A 46 2.33 6.06 13.06
C ILE A 46 1.89 6.45 14.47
N ASP A 47 2.85 6.68 15.38
CA ASP A 47 2.57 7.12 16.74
C ASP A 47 1.83 8.47 16.74
N ARG A 48 2.27 9.43 15.89
CA ARG A 48 1.59 10.73 15.76
C ARG A 48 0.13 10.58 15.34
N ILE A 49 -0.14 9.80 14.29
CA ILE A 49 -1.51 9.61 13.77
C ILE A 49 -2.40 8.89 14.81
N TRP A 50 -1.86 7.88 15.50
CA TRP A 50 -2.59 7.19 16.57
C TRP A 50 -2.86 8.08 17.78
N ASN A 51 -1.90 8.95 18.16
CA ASN A 51 -2.10 9.93 19.23
C ASN A 51 -3.17 10.99 18.88
N GLU A 52 -3.46 11.20 17.60
CA GLU A 52 -4.58 12.01 17.12
C GLU A 52 -5.93 11.23 17.12
N GLY A 53 -5.94 9.97 17.54
CA GLY A 53 -7.12 9.10 17.52
C GLY A 53 -7.55 8.67 16.12
N LYS A 54 -6.64 8.72 15.15
CA LYS A 54 -6.89 8.37 13.74
C LYS A 54 -6.32 7.00 13.39
N ASN A 55 -6.83 6.41 12.31
CA ASN A 55 -6.28 5.19 11.73
C ASN A 55 -5.36 5.52 10.56
N VAL A 56 -4.28 4.76 10.42
CA VAL A 56 -3.35 4.85 9.29
C VAL A 56 -3.85 3.96 8.16
N ILE A 57 -3.81 4.47 6.93
CA ILE A 57 -4.10 3.69 5.72
C ILE A 57 -2.81 3.58 4.91
N PHE A 58 -2.43 2.36 4.58
CA PHE A 58 -1.31 2.06 3.69
C PHE A 58 -1.84 1.61 2.33
N ASP A 59 -1.34 2.22 1.26
CA ASP A 59 -1.53 1.78 -0.12
C ASP A 59 -0.18 1.27 -0.63
N VAL A 60 0.00 -0.05 -0.62
CA VAL A 60 1.28 -0.73 -0.86
C VAL A 60 1.07 -1.96 -1.74
N ASP A 61 2.16 -2.45 -2.32
CA ASP A 61 2.12 -3.71 -3.07
C ASP A 61 1.95 -4.93 -2.16
N VAL A 62 1.83 -6.12 -2.76
CA VAL A 62 1.57 -7.35 -2.00
C VAL A 62 2.64 -7.69 -0.97
N LYS A 63 3.91 -7.36 -1.26
CA LYS A 63 5.02 -7.66 -0.35
C LYS A 63 5.02 -6.67 0.82
N GLY A 64 4.83 -5.38 0.53
CA GLY A 64 4.65 -4.36 1.56
C GLY A 64 3.48 -4.70 2.48
N GLY A 65 2.32 -5.05 1.92
CA GLY A 65 1.13 -5.43 2.69
C GLY A 65 1.38 -6.62 3.62
N ILE A 66 2.06 -7.66 3.14
CA ILE A 66 2.44 -8.84 3.96
C ILE A 66 3.43 -8.46 5.06
N ASN A 67 4.42 -7.61 4.76
CA ASN A 67 5.42 -7.16 5.73
C ASN A 67 4.77 -6.32 6.84
N LEU A 68 3.92 -5.36 6.49
CA LEU A 68 3.15 -4.56 7.43
C LEU A 68 2.22 -5.43 8.28
N LYS A 69 1.53 -6.40 7.66
CA LYS A 69 0.69 -7.35 8.39
C LYS A 69 1.51 -8.18 9.38
N LYS A 70 2.72 -8.61 9.02
CA LYS A 70 3.64 -9.31 9.92
C LYS A 70 4.10 -8.42 11.07
N TYR A 71 4.38 -7.15 10.81
CA TYR A 71 4.84 -6.18 11.81
C TYR A 71 3.74 -5.83 12.81
N PHE A 72 2.55 -5.46 12.34
CA PHE A 72 1.42 -5.04 13.18
C PHE A 72 0.55 -6.19 13.70
N GLY A 73 0.63 -7.37 13.07
CA GLY A 73 -0.11 -8.56 13.46
C GLY A 73 -1.62 -8.32 13.51
N LYS A 74 -2.21 -8.51 14.69
CA LYS A 74 -3.65 -8.33 14.93
C LYS A 74 -4.10 -6.86 14.89
N ASN A 75 -3.16 -5.91 14.97
CA ASN A 75 -3.46 -4.47 14.96
C ASN A 75 -3.53 -3.90 13.53
N ALA A 76 -3.42 -4.74 12.50
CA ALA A 76 -3.64 -4.35 11.11
C ALA A 76 -4.69 -5.24 10.45
N LEU A 77 -5.49 -4.62 9.58
CA LEU A 77 -6.35 -5.30 8.61
C LEU A 77 -5.69 -5.21 7.23
N ALA A 78 -5.34 -6.35 6.66
CA ALA A 78 -4.79 -6.44 5.31
C ALA A 78 -5.89 -6.85 4.33
N VAL A 79 -6.22 -5.96 3.37
CA VAL A 79 -7.24 -6.21 2.35
C VAL A 79 -6.58 -6.27 0.97
N PHE A 80 -6.72 -7.40 0.28
CA PHE A 80 -6.26 -7.56 -1.10
C PHE A 80 -7.33 -7.06 -2.07
N VAL A 81 -7.08 -5.95 -2.76
CA VAL A 81 -8.04 -5.37 -3.71
C VAL A 81 -7.73 -5.88 -5.11
N LYS A 82 -8.73 -6.51 -5.77
CA LYS A 82 -8.58 -7.02 -7.14
C LYS A 82 -9.75 -6.65 -8.02
N VAL A 83 -9.56 -6.77 -9.34
CA VAL A 83 -10.68 -6.81 -10.28
C VAL A 83 -11.17 -8.25 -10.49
N PRO A 84 -12.37 -8.46 -11.04
CA PRO A 84 -12.92 -9.81 -11.22
C PRO A 84 -12.04 -10.76 -12.04
N SER A 85 -11.33 -10.25 -13.05
CA SER A 85 -10.46 -11.05 -13.90
C SER A 85 -9.31 -10.24 -14.52
N LEU A 86 -8.29 -10.93 -15.03
CA LEU A 86 -7.18 -10.31 -15.76
C LEU A 86 -7.64 -9.63 -17.06
N GLU A 87 -8.69 -10.14 -17.71
CA GLU A 87 -9.29 -9.50 -18.89
C GLU A 87 -9.89 -8.14 -18.53
N VAL A 88 -10.61 -8.05 -17.41
CA VAL A 88 -11.14 -6.78 -16.90
C VAL A 88 -10.00 -5.82 -16.54
N LEU A 89 -8.91 -6.33 -15.97
CA LEU A 89 -7.72 -5.51 -15.69
C LEU A 89 -7.12 -4.93 -16.98
N LYS A 90 -6.92 -5.78 -17.99
CA LYS A 90 -6.41 -5.38 -19.31
C LYS A 90 -7.28 -4.30 -19.93
N GLN A 91 -8.60 -4.49 -19.92
CA GLN A 91 -9.55 -3.53 -20.46
C GLN A 91 -9.43 -2.18 -19.73
N ARG A 92 -9.47 -2.17 -18.40
CA ARG A 92 -9.36 -0.93 -17.60
C ARG A 92 -8.04 -0.19 -17.82
N LEU A 93 -6.93 -0.92 -18.01
CA LEU A 93 -5.63 -0.30 -18.28
C LEU A 93 -5.58 0.32 -19.69
N ASN A 94 -6.18 -0.33 -20.68
CA ASN A 94 -6.31 0.21 -22.04
C ASN A 94 -7.20 1.45 -22.07
N ASP A 95 -8.34 1.44 -21.37
CA ASP A 95 -9.30 2.54 -21.35
C ASP A 95 -8.73 3.82 -20.73
N ARG A 96 -7.72 3.70 -19.85
CA ARG A 96 -7.00 4.86 -19.29
C ARG A 96 -6.18 5.62 -20.34
N GLY A 97 -5.83 4.98 -21.45
CA GLY A 97 -5.12 5.62 -22.57
C GLY A 97 -3.70 6.11 -22.28
N THR A 98 -3.13 5.77 -21.11
CA THR A 98 -1.79 6.23 -20.68
C THR A 98 -0.69 5.16 -20.85
N GLU A 99 -1.06 3.94 -21.23
CA GLU A 99 -0.13 2.80 -21.27
C GLU A 99 0.36 2.52 -22.70
N SER A 100 1.66 2.22 -22.82
CA SER A 100 2.24 1.55 -23.99
C SER A 100 2.02 0.04 -23.93
N GLN A 101 2.16 -0.68 -25.05
CA GLN A 101 2.05 -2.16 -25.04
C GLN A 101 3.04 -2.83 -24.06
N ASP A 102 4.26 -2.30 -23.97
CA ASP A 102 5.29 -2.84 -23.06
C ASP A 102 5.00 -2.56 -21.58
N SER A 103 4.40 -1.41 -21.27
CA SER A 103 4.00 -1.10 -19.88
C SER A 103 2.77 -1.90 -19.46
N LEU A 104 1.79 -2.05 -20.36
CA LEU A 104 0.63 -2.91 -20.17
C LEU A 104 1.05 -4.36 -19.88
N SER A 105 1.89 -4.94 -20.74
CA SER A 105 2.33 -6.34 -20.58
C SER A 105 3.03 -6.57 -19.25
N ARG A 106 3.91 -5.63 -18.83
CA ARG A 106 4.58 -5.68 -17.52
C ARG A 106 3.61 -5.61 -16.36
N ARG A 107 2.60 -4.72 -16.41
CA ARG A 107 1.58 -4.60 -15.36
C ARG A 107 0.72 -5.85 -15.24
N ILE A 108 0.32 -6.44 -16.35
CA ILE A 108 -0.47 -7.69 -16.34
C ILE A 108 0.33 -8.84 -15.75
N PHE A 109 1.58 -9.01 -16.17
CA PHE A 109 2.45 -10.05 -15.62
C PHE A 109 2.66 -9.86 -14.10
N LYS A 110 2.89 -8.62 -13.66
CA LYS A 110 2.99 -8.29 -12.24
C LYS A 110 1.69 -8.64 -11.50
N ALA A 111 0.52 -8.29 -12.04
CA ALA A 111 -0.77 -8.58 -11.42
C ALA A 111 -1.04 -10.08 -11.27
N GLU A 112 -0.68 -10.89 -12.28
CA GLU A 112 -0.81 -12.36 -12.21
C GLU A 112 0.05 -12.95 -11.09
N PHE A 113 1.30 -12.49 -10.97
CA PHE A 113 2.17 -12.86 -9.85
C PHE A 113 1.60 -12.42 -8.50
N GLU A 114 1.11 -11.18 -8.39
CA GLU A 114 0.54 -10.62 -7.17
C GLU A 114 -0.72 -11.35 -6.70
N MET A 115 -1.55 -11.85 -7.63
CA MET A 115 -2.74 -12.65 -7.30
C MET A 115 -2.40 -13.94 -6.54
N SER A 116 -1.20 -14.49 -6.69
CA SER A 116 -0.77 -15.68 -5.93
C SER A 116 -0.59 -15.42 -4.43
N PHE A 117 -0.59 -14.14 -4.00
CA PHE A 117 -0.44 -13.75 -2.60
C PHE A 117 -1.76 -13.48 -1.88
N GLN A 118 -2.91 -13.52 -2.58
CA GLN A 118 -4.20 -13.11 -2.01
C GLN A 118 -4.57 -13.87 -0.72
N ASP A 119 -4.18 -15.14 -0.61
CA ASP A 119 -4.46 -16.00 0.57
C ASP A 119 -3.66 -15.60 1.82
N ARG A 120 -2.74 -14.63 1.71
CA ARG A 120 -1.97 -14.09 2.83
C ARG A 120 -2.59 -12.83 3.45
N PHE A 121 -3.71 -12.37 2.91
CA PHE A 121 -4.47 -11.21 3.39
C PHE A 121 -5.65 -11.65 4.23
N ASP A 122 -6.16 -10.75 5.09
CA ASP A 122 -7.32 -11.06 5.94
C ASP A 122 -8.63 -11.10 5.14
N ALA A 123 -8.70 -10.34 4.04
CA ALA A 123 -9.86 -10.28 3.15
C ALA A 123 -9.43 -10.00 1.70
N VAL A 124 -10.26 -10.44 0.76
CA VAL A 124 -10.14 -10.13 -0.67
C VAL A 124 -11.36 -9.30 -1.08
N LEU A 125 -11.12 -8.10 -1.60
CA LEU A 125 -12.16 -7.17 -2.04
C LEU A 125 -12.16 -7.08 -3.57
N VAL A 126 -13.28 -7.45 -4.20
CA VAL A 126 -13.40 -7.45 -5.66
C VAL A 126 -14.01 -6.13 -6.15
N ASN A 127 -13.16 -5.27 -6.70
CA ASN A 127 -13.51 -3.96 -7.23
C ASN A 127 -14.10 -4.03 -8.63
N GLU A 128 -15.32 -4.55 -8.74
CA GLU A 128 -16.11 -4.53 -9.97
C GLU A 128 -16.91 -3.22 -10.09
N HIS A 129 -17.63 -2.87 -9.04
CA HIS A 129 -18.46 -1.66 -8.95
C HIS A 129 -18.02 -0.83 -7.74
N LEU A 130 -17.67 0.44 -7.97
CA LEU A 130 -17.11 1.32 -6.94
C LEU A 130 -18.01 1.40 -5.70
N GLU A 131 -19.31 1.63 -5.87
CA GLU A 131 -20.25 1.79 -4.75
C GLU A 131 -20.31 0.54 -3.86
N LYS A 132 -20.40 -0.65 -4.47
CA LYS A 132 -20.40 -1.92 -3.74
C LYS A 132 -19.08 -2.15 -3.02
N SER A 133 -17.98 -1.85 -3.71
CA SER A 133 -16.62 -1.98 -3.17
C SER A 133 -16.40 -1.08 -1.96
N LEU A 134 -16.90 0.17 -2.01
CA LEU A 134 -16.84 1.09 -0.89
C LEU A 134 -17.66 0.60 0.31
N ALA A 135 -18.87 0.09 0.06
CA ALA A 135 -19.70 -0.48 1.12
C ALA A 135 -19.04 -1.70 1.78
N GLU A 136 -18.46 -2.59 0.99
CA GLU A 136 -17.73 -3.77 1.49
C GLU A 136 -16.47 -3.37 2.27
N ALA A 137 -15.68 -2.42 1.76
CA ALA A 137 -14.51 -1.89 2.47
C ALA A 137 -14.90 -1.29 3.83
N GLN A 138 -15.99 -0.53 3.89
CA GLN A 138 -16.51 0.03 5.14
C GLN A 138 -16.91 -1.08 6.11
N GLN A 139 -17.61 -2.11 5.65
CA GLN A 139 -18.01 -3.25 6.50
C GLN A 139 -16.79 -3.98 7.07
N LEU A 140 -15.77 -4.24 6.25
CA LEU A 140 -14.52 -4.86 6.70
C LEU A 140 -13.82 -4.01 7.78
N TYR A 141 -13.76 -2.69 7.56
CA TYR A 141 -13.19 -1.76 8.51
C TYR A 141 -13.96 -1.71 9.85
N GLU A 142 -15.28 -1.59 9.83
CA GLU A 142 -16.10 -1.57 11.05
C GLU A 142 -15.99 -2.89 11.82
N ALA A 143 -16.01 -4.03 11.11
CA ALA A 143 -15.85 -5.34 11.72
C ALA A 143 -14.46 -5.51 12.36
N PHE A 144 -13.41 -4.95 11.75
CA PHE A 144 -12.07 -4.94 12.33
C PHE A 144 -11.99 -4.06 13.57
N LYS A 145 -12.55 -2.84 13.51
CA LYS A 145 -12.54 -1.88 14.62
C LYS A 145 -13.33 -2.35 15.84
N ALA A 146 -14.37 -3.16 15.62
CA ALA A 146 -15.18 -3.75 16.69
C ALA A 146 -14.48 -4.90 17.44
N LYS A 147 -13.32 -5.39 16.96
CA LYS A 147 -12.57 -6.45 17.65
C LYS A 147 -11.94 -5.89 18.94
N PRO A 148 -11.99 -6.65 20.04
CA PRO A 148 -11.41 -6.26 21.32
C PRO A 148 -9.87 -6.27 21.33
#